data_AF-A0A519L3M8-F1
#
_entry.id   AF-A0A519L3M8-F1
#
_cell.length_a   1.000
_cell.length_b   1.000
_cell.length_c   1.000
_cell.angle_alpha   90.00
_cell.angle_beta   90.00
_cell.angle_gamma   90.00
#
_symmetry.space_group_name_H-M   'P 1'
#
loop_
_entity.id
_entity.type
_entity.pdbx_description
1 polymer ?
#
loop_
_entity_poly.entity_id
_entity_poly.type
_entity_poly.pdbx_seq_one_letter_code
_entity_poly.pdbx_strand_id
1 'polypeptide(L)'
;MPYEATQSPVAPSAGSRLWTVGASAGVSIVVMIGLAVAQPTLAPWLVGGALLVGVSTWAVNRRPRSPRSEDTALEAAPAAIEAADQWLLDNAFEALADPVLVISGGEADDIAGRRVVLANGAARELFRIQREGALLVSALREPSVLEAVDEALFGGIARTTDYAGVGAQTRHWRALT
;
A
#
# COMPACT_ATOMS: atom_id res chain seq x y z
N MET A 1 27.25 -19.79 4.32
CA MET A 1 26.44 -20.08 3.12
C MET A 1 25.67 -18.81 2.79
N PRO A 2 25.82 -18.19 1.61
CA PRO A 2 25.01 -17.04 1.27
C PRO A 2 23.59 -17.53 0.96
N TYR A 3 22.59 -16.92 1.60
CA TYR A 3 21.19 -17.21 1.31
C TYR A 3 20.80 -16.52 0.00
N GLU A 4 20.58 -17.29 -1.06
CA GLU A 4 19.92 -16.80 -2.26
C GLU A 4 18.45 -16.51 -1.92
N ALA A 5 18.03 -15.25 -2.09
CA ALA A 5 16.66 -14.84 -1.83
C ALA A 5 15.75 -15.35 -2.96
N THR A 6 15.14 -16.52 -2.78
CA THR A 6 14.13 -17.05 -3.70
C THR A 6 12.93 -16.09 -3.74
N GLN A 7 12.72 -15.44 -4.87
CA GLN A 7 11.58 -14.54 -5.09
C GLN A 7 10.25 -15.30 -4.98
N SER A 8 9.34 -14.78 -4.15
CA SER A 8 8.01 -15.35 -3.93
C SER A 8 7.13 -15.24 -5.18
N PRO A 9 6.36 -16.29 -5.57
CA PRO A 9 5.54 -16.31 -6.79
C PRO A 9 4.39 -15.28 -6.83
N VAL A 10 4.06 -14.66 -5.70
CA VAL A 10 2.89 -13.79 -5.52
C VAL A 10 3.24 -12.29 -5.51
N ALA A 11 4.51 -11.93 -5.64
CA ALA A 11 4.90 -10.52 -5.78
C ALA A 11 4.56 -10.04 -7.21
N PRO A 12 3.79 -8.96 -7.40
CA PRO A 12 3.62 -8.38 -8.72
C PRO A 12 4.99 -8.02 -9.28
N SER A 13 5.35 -8.60 -10.42
CA SER A 13 6.63 -8.33 -11.07
C SER A 13 6.73 -6.83 -11.35
N ALA A 14 7.84 -6.19 -10.95
CA ALA A 14 8.08 -4.77 -11.21
C ALA A 14 7.97 -4.41 -12.70
N GLY A 15 8.06 -5.40 -13.59
CA GLY A 15 7.83 -5.28 -15.03
C GLY A 15 6.41 -4.88 -15.43
N SER A 16 5.36 -5.20 -14.65
CA SER A 16 3.97 -4.93 -15.07
C SER A 16 3.62 -3.43 -15.05
N ARG A 17 4.15 -2.67 -14.08
CA ARG A 17 3.97 -1.20 -14.00
C ARG A 17 4.82 -0.44 -15.01
N LEU A 18 5.98 -0.98 -15.37
CA LEU A 18 6.84 -0.44 -16.43
C LEU A 18 6.20 -0.59 -17.81
N TRP A 19 5.39 -1.64 -18.00
CA TRP A 19 4.72 -1.92 -19.27
C TRP A 19 3.58 -0.95 -19.57
N THR A 20 2.74 -0.57 -18.60
CA THR A 20 1.61 0.36 -18.84
C THR A 20 2.05 1.82 -19.00
N VAL A 21 3.04 2.27 -18.21
CA VAL A 21 3.60 3.63 -18.33
C VAL A 21 4.49 3.75 -19.58
N GLY A 22 5.27 2.72 -19.90
CA GLY A 22 6.08 2.68 -21.12
C GLY A 22 5.24 2.64 -22.40
N ALA A 23 4.14 1.86 -22.41
CA ALA A 23 3.25 1.77 -23.57
C ALA A 23 2.56 3.11 -23.88
N SER A 24 2.06 3.82 -22.86
CA SER A 24 1.39 5.11 -23.07
C SER A 24 2.35 6.19 -23.56
N ALA A 25 3.55 6.30 -22.98
CA ALA A 25 4.57 7.24 -23.44
C ALA A 25 5.05 6.93 -24.87
N GLY A 26 5.20 5.64 -25.21
CA GLY A 26 5.58 5.21 -26.56
C GLY A 26 4.56 5.60 -27.63
N VAL A 27 3.26 5.43 -27.34
CA VAL A 27 2.18 5.83 -28.25
C VAL A 27 2.20 7.35 -28.50
N SER A 28 2.38 8.17 -27.45
CA SER A 28 2.47 9.62 -27.60
C SER A 28 3.64 10.05 -28.49
N ILE A 29 4.82 9.44 -28.32
CA ILE A 29 6.01 9.74 -29.13
C ILE A 29 5.78 9.39 -30.61
N VAL A 30 5.19 8.22 -30.89
CA VAL A 30 4.89 7.78 -32.25
C VAL A 30 3.88 8.72 -32.93
N VAL A 31 2.82 9.11 -32.22
CA VAL A 31 1.80 10.04 -32.73
C VAL A 31 2.42 11.41 -33.04
N MET A 32 3.27 11.94 -32.15
CA MET A 32 3.95 13.22 -32.38
C MET A 32 4.91 13.19 -33.57
N ILE A 33 5.67 12.11 -33.74
CA ILE A 33 6.57 11.95 -34.90
C ILE A 33 5.76 11.81 -36.20
N GLY A 34 4.66 11.07 -36.19
CA GLY A 34 3.76 10.96 -37.34
C GLY A 34 3.17 12.31 -37.76
N LEU A 35 2.72 13.11 -36.79
CA LEU A 35 2.25 14.48 -37.02
C LEU A 35 3.36 15.42 -37.53
N ALA A 36 4.61 15.23 -37.11
CA ALA A 36 5.74 16.03 -37.56
C ALA A 36 6.05 15.82 -39.06
N VAL A 37 5.87 14.59 -39.57
CA VAL A 37 6.04 14.27 -41.00
C VAL A 37 4.89 14.85 -41.83
N ALA A 38 3.66 14.84 -41.30
CA ALA A 38 2.47 15.35 -42.00
C ALA A 38 2.37 16.88 -42.00
N GLN A 39 2.94 17.56 -40.99
CA GLN A 39 2.88 19.02 -40.82
C GLN A 39 4.28 19.64 -40.61
N PRO A 40 5.05 19.83 -41.70
CA PRO A 40 6.45 20.26 -41.63
C PRO A 40 6.66 21.65 -41.01
N THR A 41 5.64 22.50 -41.00
CA THR A 41 5.66 23.81 -40.33
C THR A 41 5.71 23.72 -38.80
N LEU A 42 5.17 22.65 -38.21
CA LEU A 42 5.13 22.44 -36.76
C LEU A 42 6.12 21.37 -36.29
N ALA A 43 6.87 20.77 -37.22
CA ALA A 43 7.87 19.75 -36.96
C ALA A 43 8.87 20.08 -35.82
N PRO A 44 9.47 21.28 -35.72
CA PRO A 44 10.41 21.56 -34.63
C PRO A 44 9.76 21.51 -33.25
N TRP A 45 8.50 21.94 -33.12
CA TRP A 45 7.74 21.88 -31.87
C TRP A 45 7.33 20.46 -31.50
N LEU A 46 6.93 19.66 -32.50
CA LEU A 46 6.53 18.26 -32.29
C LEU A 46 7.72 17.36 -31.94
N VAL A 47 8.87 17.57 -32.58
CA VAL A 47 10.11 16.88 -32.22
C VAL A 47 10.58 17.29 -30.81
N GLY A 48 10.46 18.59 -30.48
CA GLY A 48 10.76 19.10 -29.14
C GLY A 48 9.89 18.47 -28.04
N GLY A 49 8.57 18.39 -28.24
CA GLY A 49 7.68 17.75 -27.27
C GLY A 49 7.88 16.23 -27.17
N ALA A 50 8.20 15.53 -28.27
CA ALA A 50 8.52 14.11 -28.23
C ALA A 50 9.81 13.83 -27.43
N LEU A 51 10.83 14.67 -27.59
CA LEU A 51 12.04 14.65 -26.76
C LEU A 51 11.72 14.92 -25.30
N LEU A 52 10.87 15.91 -24.99
CA LEU A 52 10.52 16.26 -23.62
C LEU A 52 9.74 15.14 -22.92
N VAL A 53 8.80 14.49 -23.61
CA VAL A 53 8.09 13.30 -23.11
C VAL A 53 9.07 12.15 -22.89
N GLY A 54 9.96 11.87 -23.86
CA GLY A 54 10.96 10.81 -23.73
C GLY A 54 11.91 11.03 -22.56
N VAL A 55 12.41 12.25 -22.38
CA VAL A 55 13.30 12.63 -21.26
C VAL A 55 12.56 12.58 -19.93
N SER A 56 11.32 13.04 -19.87
CA SER A 56 10.48 12.98 -18.65
C SER A 56 10.21 11.55 -18.22
N THR A 57 9.78 10.68 -19.15
CA THR A 57 9.55 9.25 -18.87
C THR A 57 10.84 8.55 -18.46
N TRP A 58 11.97 8.85 -19.12
CA TRP A 58 13.28 8.32 -18.74
C TRP A 58 13.71 8.80 -17.36
N ALA A 59 13.52 10.07 -17.01
CA ALA A 59 13.88 10.62 -15.71
C ALA A 59 13.02 10.00 -14.58
N VAL A 60 11.72 9.81 -14.80
CA VAL A 60 10.83 9.13 -13.84
C VAL A 60 11.21 7.66 -13.68
N ASN A 61 11.57 6.99 -14.77
CA ASN A 61 11.90 5.56 -14.76
C ASN A 61 13.34 5.28 -14.27
N ARG A 62 14.25 6.25 -14.39
CA ARG A 62 15.63 6.14 -13.89
C ARG A 62 15.80 6.50 -12.44
N ARG A 63 14.83 7.15 -11.78
CA ARG A 63 14.92 7.44 -10.35
C ARG A 63 15.08 6.11 -9.59
N PRO A 64 16.28 5.81 -9.04
CA PRO A 64 16.42 4.73 -8.09
C PRO A 64 15.48 5.07 -6.94
N ARG A 65 14.84 4.07 -6.33
CA ARG A 65 14.10 4.24 -5.08
C ARG A 65 15.11 4.68 -4.00
N SER A 66 15.44 5.97 -3.95
CA SER A 66 16.22 6.57 -2.88
C SER A 66 15.25 7.00 -1.78
N PRO A 67 15.57 6.74 -0.52
CA PRO A 67 14.82 7.28 0.60
C PRO A 67 14.84 8.80 0.50
N ARG A 68 13.64 9.36 0.58
CA ARG A 68 13.32 10.79 0.69
C ARG A 68 14.40 11.50 1.52
N SER A 69 15.25 12.28 0.88
CA SER A 69 16.22 13.16 1.53
C SER A 69 15.84 14.59 1.19
N GLU A 70 15.30 15.25 2.21
CA GLU A 70 15.60 16.63 2.61
C GLU A 70 15.90 17.60 1.48
N ASP A 71 14.86 18.28 0.98
CA ASP A 71 15.05 19.56 0.30
C ASP A 71 13.80 20.43 0.52
N THR A 72 13.73 21.07 1.69
CA THR A 72 13.05 22.37 1.95
C THR A 72 13.14 22.73 3.44
N ALA A 73 14.28 23.29 3.85
CA ALA A 73 14.45 23.90 5.18
C ALA A 73 13.62 25.19 5.38
N LEU A 74 12.73 25.55 4.45
CA LEU A 74 11.82 26.71 4.54
C LEU A 74 10.36 26.32 4.81
N GLU A 75 10.03 25.03 4.88
CA GLU A 75 8.67 24.49 5.08
C GLU A 75 8.56 23.67 6.38
N ALA A 76 9.28 24.08 7.43
CA ALA A 76 9.36 23.32 8.69
C ALA A 76 8.15 23.53 9.62
N ALA A 77 7.39 24.61 9.46
CA ALA A 77 6.26 24.93 10.35
C ALA A 77 5.02 24.01 10.16
N PRO A 78 4.53 23.75 8.93
CA PRO A 78 3.38 22.86 8.76
C PRO A 78 3.73 21.38 9.04
N ALA A 79 4.95 20.94 8.68
CA ALA A 79 5.39 19.56 8.88
C ALA A 79 5.56 19.17 10.37
N ALA A 80 5.93 20.12 11.23
CA ALA A 80 6.08 19.87 12.67
C ALA A 80 4.73 19.63 13.36
N ILE A 81 3.67 20.31 12.91
CA ILE A 81 2.31 20.13 13.43
C ILE A 81 1.75 18.77 12.96
N GLU A 82 1.89 18.43 11.67
CA GLU A 82 1.48 17.12 11.15
C GLU A 82 2.21 15.96 11.84
N ALA A 83 3.50 16.10 12.13
CA ALA A 83 4.27 15.09 12.86
C ALA A 83 3.83 14.96 14.33
N ALA A 84 3.49 16.07 14.99
CA ALA A 84 2.97 16.06 16.36
C ALA A 84 1.58 15.40 16.44
N ASP A 85 0.73 15.68 15.46
CA ASP A 85 -0.60 15.07 15.35
C ASP A 85 -0.49 13.56 15.09
N GLN A 86 0.41 13.13 14.21
CA GLN A 86 0.67 11.71 13.98
C GLN A 86 1.18 11.00 15.24
N TRP A 87 2.11 11.62 15.97
CA TRP A 87 2.61 11.07 17.23
C TRP A 87 1.51 10.97 18.29
N LEU A 88 0.63 11.97 18.39
CA LEU A 88 -0.52 11.93 19.31
C LEU A 88 -1.49 10.80 18.94
N LEU A 89 -1.80 10.63 17.64
CA LEU A 89 -2.66 9.56 17.14
C LEU A 89 -2.08 8.18 17.41
N ASP A 90 -0.78 7.98 17.17
CA ASP A 90 -0.09 6.73 17.44
C ASP A 90 -0.13 6.40 18.94
N ASN A 91 0.16 7.38 19.82
CA ASN A 91 0.05 7.17 21.26
C ASN A 91 -1.37 6.88 21.72
N ALA A 92 -2.36 7.59 21.17
CA ALA A 92 -3.77 7.36 21.49
C ALA A 92 -4.17 5.93 21.07
N PHE A 93 -3.85 5.52 19.85
CA PHE A 93 -4.10 4.17 19.35
C PHE A 93 -3.46 3.10 20.24
N GLU A 94 -2.21 3.31 20.64
CA GLU A 94 -1.47 2.39 21.51
C GLU A 94 -2.01 2.31 22.94
N ALA A 95 -2.56 3.41 23.46
CA ALA A 95 -3.11 3.49 24.81
C ALA A 95 -4.53 2.89 24.95
N LEU A 96 -5.19 2.50 23.86
CA LEU A 96 -6.51 1.84 23.93
C LEU A 96 -6.44 0.53 24.73
N ALA A 97 -7.34 0.39 25.70
CA ALA A 97 -7.48 -0.84 26.48
C ALA A 97 -8.07 -2.00 25.66
N ASP A 98 -8.93 -1.67 24.70
CA ASP A 98 -9.55 -2.66 23.82
C ASP A 98 -8.59 -3.05 22.68
N PRO A 99 -8.50 -4.35 22.31
CA PRO A 99 -7.64 -4.79 21.23
C PRO A 99 -8.18 -4.33 19.87
N VAL A 100 -7.39 -3.55 19.13
CA VAL A 100 -7.74 -3.03 17.80
C VAL A 100 -6.70 -3.46 16.77
N LEU A 101 -7.19 -3.95 15.62
CA LEU A 101 -6.39 -4.35 14.46
C LEU A 101 -6.81 -3.54 13.23
N VAL A 102 -5.84 -3.04 12.48
CA VAL A 102 -6.04 -2.47 11.14
C VAL A 102 -5.56 -3.48 10.12
N ILE A 103 -6.44 -3.85 9.20
CA ILE A 103 -6.21 -4.95 8.26
C ILE A 103 -6.27 -4.41 6.84
N SER A 104 -5.32 -4.84 6.01
CA SER A 104 -5.36 -4.63 4.56
C SER A 104 -5.60 -5.95 3.85
N GLY A 105 -6.56 -5.96 2.93
CA GLY A 105 -6.74 -7.03 1.93
C GLY A 105 -6.20 -6.60 0.57
N GLY A 106 -5.68 -7.56 -0.20
CA GLY A 106 -5.43 -7.38 -1.64
C GLY A 106 -6.69 -7.71 -2.42
N GLU A 107 -6.68 -8.86 -3.08
CA GLU A 107 -7.84 -9.44 -3.77
C GLU A 107 -8.74 -10.24 -2.81
N ALA A 108 -10.06 -10.26 -3.08
CA ALA A 108 -11.05 -10.93 -2.23
C ALA A 108 -10.78 -12.44 -2.05
N ASP A 109 -10.35 -13.10 -3.13
CA ASP A 109 -10.08 -14.54 -3.17
C ASP A 109 -8.70 -14.93 -2.60
N ASP A 110 -7.81 -13.96 -2.34
CA ASP A 110 -6.50 -14.23 -1.74
C ASP A 110 -6.56 -14.18 -0.21
N ILE A 111 -6.94 -15.29 0.40
CA ILE A 111 -6.97 -15.46 1.87
C ILE A 111 -5.60 -15.21 2.51
N ALA A 112 -4.51 -15.50 1.80
CA ALA A 112 -3.14 -15.28 2.26
C ALA A 112 -2.66 -13.83 2.05
N GLY A 113 -3.40 -13.01 1.31
CA GLY A 113 -3.11 -11.60 1.07
C GLY A 113 -3.46 -10.70 2.26
N ARG A 114 -4.21 -11.20 3.24
CA ARG A 114 -4.73 -10.42 4.37
C ARG A 114 -3.64 -10.17 5.42
N ARG A 115 -3.32 -8.90 5.63
CA ARG A 115 -2.22 -8.49 6.50
C ARG A 115 -2.71 -7.55 7.58
N VAL A 116 -2.19 -7.76 8.78
CA VAL A 116 -2.32 -6.81 9.88
C VAL A 116 -1.33 -5.68 9.63
N VAL A 117 -1.82 -4.50 9.29
CA VAL A 117 -0.99 -3.31 9.02
C VAL A 117 -0.61 -2.63 10.32
N LEU A 118 -1.59 -2.47 11.23
CA LEU A 118 -1.38 -1.93 12.57
C LEU A 118 -2.11 -2.79 13.61
N ALA A 119 -1.53 -2.88 14.80
CA ALA A 119 -2.13 -3.54 15.95
C ALA A 119 -1.72 -2.77 17.20
N ASN A 120 -2.67 -2.33 18.01
CA ASN A 120 -2.33 -1.62 19.25
C ASN A 120 -1.74 -2.57 20.31
N GLY A 121 -1.22 -2.01 21.40
CA GLY A 121 -0.61 -2.76 22.50
C GLY A 121 -1.47 -3.92 23.01
N ALA A 122 -2.76 -3.65 23.29
CA ALA A 122 -3.70 -4.67 23.76
C ALA A 122 -3.89 -5.82 22.74
N ALA A 123 -3.97 -5.51 21.44
CA ALA A 123 -4.09 -6.53 20.40
C ALA A 123 -2.79 -7.33 20.22
N ARG A 124 -1.62 -6.68 20.28
CA ARG A 124 -0.32 -7.37 20.19
C ARG A 124 -0.12 -8.35 21.33
N GLU A 125 -0.52 -7.97 22.55
CA GLU A 125 -0.45 -8.85 23.71
C GLU A 125 -1.39 -10.05 23.57
N LEU A 126 -2.63 -9.81 23.17
CA LEU A 126 -3.66 -10.85 23.04
C LEU A 126 -3.35 -11.85 21.92
N PHE A 127 -3.01 -11.36 20.73
CA PHE A 127 -2.79 -12.21 19.54
C PHE A 127 -1.34 -12.59 19.30
N ARG A 128 -0.42 -12.15 20.16
CA ARG A 128 1.03 -12.41 20.05
C ARG A 128 1.59 -12.02 18.68
N ILE A 129 1.17 -10.86 18.18
CA ILE A 129 1.61 -10.33 16.88
C ILE A 129 3.05 -9.82 17.03
N GLN A 130 3.99 -10.51 16.38
CA GLN A 130 5.43 -10.23 16.53
C GLN A 130 5.94 -9.13 15.60
N ARG A 131 5.27 -8.88 14.47
CA ARG A 131 5.68 -7.91 13.43
C ARG A 131 4.46 -7.31 12.75
N GLU A 132 4.55 -6.03 12.41
CA GLU A 132 3.63 -5.38 11.48
C GLU A 132 3.72 -6.05 10.10
N GLY A 133 2.60 -6.09 9.37
CA GLY A 133 2.48 -6.79 8.09
C GLY A 133 2.35 -8.31 8.21
N ALA A 134 2.17 -8.86 9.41
CA ALA A 134 1.92 -10.28 9.64
C ALA A 134 0.61 -10.74 8.99
N LEU A 135 0.56 -12.02 8.60
CA LEU A 135 -0.65 -12.61 8.02
C LEU A 135 -1.76 -12.67 9.06
N LEU A 136 -2.96 -12.19 8.73
CA LEU A 136 -4.11 -12.21 9.64
C LEU A 136 -4.41 -13.63 10.15
N VAL A 137 -4.38 -14.60 9.23
CA VAL A 137 -4.62 -16.02 9.52
C VAL A 137 -3.59 -16.66 10.45
N SER A 138 -2.42 -16.02 10.64
CA SER A 138 -1.41 -16.50 11.59
C SER A 138 -1.72 -16.08 13.03
N ALA A 139 -2.36 -14.93 13.20
CA ALA A 139 -2.73 -14.35 14.49
C ALA A 139 -4.15 -14.77 14.93
N LEU A 140 -5.06 -14.95 13.96
CA LEU A 140 -6.46 -15.27 14.19
C LEU A 140 -6.88 -16.50 13.39
N ARG A 141 -7.44 -17.50 14.07
CA ARG A 141 -7.84 -18.78 13.46
C ARG A 141 -9.35 -19.04 13.52
N GLU A 142 -10.12 -18.08 14.03
CA GLU A 142 -11.56 -18.21 14.19
C GLU A 142 -12.29 -17.91 12.86
N PRO A 143 -12.95 -18.90 12.22
CA PRO A 143 -13.53 -18.72 10.90
C PRO A 143 -14.61 -17.64 10.83
N SER A 144 -15.44 -17.57 11.87
CA SER A 144 -16.55 -16.59 11.95
C SER A 144 -16.05 -15.14 11.95
N VAL A 145 -14.93 -14.88 12.61
CA VAL A 145 -14.29 -13.56 12.62
C VAL A 145 -13.61 -13.25 11.30
N LEU A 146 -12.94 -14.24 10.67
CA LEU A 146 -12.33 -14.03 9.36
C LEU A 146 -13.38 -13.68 8.28
N GLU A 147 -14.53 -14.34 8.30
CA GLU A 147 -15.66 -14.01 7.42
C GLU A 147 -16.19 -12.59 7.69
N ALA A 148 -16.31 -12.20 8.97
CA ALA A 148 -16.72 -10.83 9.32
C ALA A 148 -15.72 -9.76 8.84
N VAL A 149 -14.42 -10.06 8.87
CA VAL A 149 -13.39 -9.18 8.32
C VAL A 149 -13.49 -9.10 6.80
N ASP A 150 -13.70 -10.21 6.11
CA ASP A 150 -13.80 -10.24 4.64
C ASP A 150 -15.04 -9.47 4.15
N GLU A 151 -16.17 -9.67 4.80
CA GLU A 151 -17.42 -8.96 4.49
C GLU A 151 -17.28 -7.45 4.74
N ALA A 152 -16.55 -7.06 5.79
CA ALA A 152 -16.20 -5.66 5.98
C ALA A 152 -15.29 -5.18 4.84
N LEU A 153 -14.12 -5.78 4.64
CA LEU A 153 -13.10 -5.34 3.68
C LEU A 153 -13.59 -5.25 2.24
N PHE A 154 -14.38 -6.23 1.80
CA PHE A 154 -14.77 -6.36 0.39
C PHE A 154 -16.26 -6.08 0.15
N GLY A 155 -17.12 -6.34 1.14
CA GLY A 155 -18.56 -6.03 1.07
C GLY A 155 -18.89 -4.62 1.56
N GLY A 156 -18.01 -3.97 2.35
CA GLY A 156 -18.26 -2.68 2.98
C GLY A 156 -19.31 -2.75 4.08
N ILE A 157 -19.61 -3.94 4.60
CA ILE A 157 -20.66 -4.16 5.60
C ILE A 157 -20.02 -4.42 6.96
N ALA A 158 -20.35 -3.56 7.92
CA ALA A 158 -19.98 -3.74 9.31
C ALA A 158 -20.62 -4.99 9.91
N ARG A 159 -19.84 -5.85 10.56
CA ARG A 159 -20.33 -7.07 11.22
C ARG A 159 -19.77 -7.22 12.62
N THR A 160 -20.63 -7.63 13.55
CA THR A 160 -20.24 -8.03 14.91
C THR A 160 -20.43 -9.53 15.03
N THR A 161 -19.45 -10.23 15.59
CA THR A 161 -19.48 -11.68 15.80
C THR A 161 -18.83 -12.05 17.12
N ASP A 162 -19.16 -13.21 17.65
CA ASP A 162 -18.54 -13.72 18.87
C ASP A 162 -17.15 -14.28 18.56
N TYR A 163 -16.21 -14.00 19.44
CA TYR A 163 -14.87 -14.55 19.44
C TYR A 163 -14.67 -15.35 20.72
N ALA A 164 -14.74 -16.67 20.57
CA ALA A 164 -14.36 -17.61 21.61
C ALA A 164 -12.83 -17.82 21.54
N GLY A 165 -12.07 -16.90 22.11
CA GLY A 165 -10.63 -17.10 22.31
C GLY A 165 -10.36 -18.25 23.30
N VAL A 166 -9.08 -18.62 23.48
CA VAL A 166 -8.62 -19.70 24.39
C VAL A 166 -8.84 -19.39 25.89
N GLY A 167 -9.55 -18.31 26.22
CA GLY A 167 -9.80 -17.84 27.59
C GLY A 167 -11.19 -18.18 28.11
N ALA A 168 -11.38 -18.08 29.44
CA ALA A 168 -12.65 -18.37 30.11
C ALA A 168 -13.77 -17.32 29.86
N GLN A 169 -13.47 -16.23 29.15
CA GLN A 169 -14.42 -15.15 28.87
C GLN A 169 -14.74 -15.11 27.38
N THR A 170 -16.04 -15.14 27.06
CA THR A 170 -16.56 -14.84 25.72
C THR A 170 -16.27 -13.38 25.40
N ARG A 171 -15.69 -13.12 24.22
CA ARG A 171 -15.45 -11.76 23.73
C ARG A 171 -16.28 -11.55 22.47
N HIS A 172 -16.71 -10.32 22.23
CA HIS A 172 -17.37 -9.94 20.99
C HIS A 172 -16.40 -9.15 20.13
N TRP A 173 -16.37 -9.44 18.84
CA TRP A 173 -15.56 -8.77 17.84
C TRP A 173 -16.43 -8.01 16.87
N ARG A 174 -15.92 -6.87 16.41
CA ARG A 174 -16.61 -6.04 15.42
C ARG A 174 -15.64 -5.63 14.33
N ALA A 175 -16.01 -5.91 13.09
CA ALA A 175 -15.31 -5.51 11.88
C ALA A 175 -16.06 -4.35 11.20
N LEU A 176 -15.30 -3.35 10.73
CA LEU A 176 -15.78 -2.08 10.19
C LEU A 176 -14.85 -1.65 9.04
N THR A 177 -15.36 -0.85 8.10
CA THR A 177 -14.61 -0.16 7.03
C THR A 177 -14.71 1.34 7.14
#